data_AF-A0A162K422-F1
#
_entry.id   AF-A0A162K422-F1
#
_cell.length_a   1.000
_cell.length_b   1.000
_cell.length_c   1.000
_cell.angle_alpha   90.00
_cell.angle_beta   90.00
_cell.angle_gamma   90.00
#
_symmetry.space_group_name_H-M   'P 1'
#
loop_
_entity.id
_entity.type
_entity.pdbx_description
1 polymer ?
#
loop_
_entity_poly.entity_id
_entity_poly.type
_entity_poly.pdbx_seq_one_letter_code
_entity_poly.pdbx_strand_id
1 'polypeptide(L)'
;MAEEDMRQGCASVTRLAATSAAYSETAREVARENPDVVLIDLWTAIMEKAISLTPGTHKLEEPWLGTPENGNQGGLEALLPDGLHMSGEAYKVFYELLAQHIDLPDDDRTGFVFPDWHVLNPVKSN
;
A
#
# COMPACT_ATOMS: atom_id res chain seq x y z
N MET A 1 -9.24 -11.87 -11.57
CA MET A 1 -8.09 -11.38 -12.38
C MET A 1 -8.17 -11.87 -13.82
N ALA A 2 -8.17 -13.18 -14.09
CA ALA A 2 -8.33 -13.69 -15.47
C ALA A 2 -9.65 -13.29 -16.14
N GLU A 3 -10.77 -13.38 -15.40
CA GLU A 3 -12.08 -12.93 -15.90
C GLU A 3 -12.13 -11.42 -16.17
N GLU A 4 -11.46 -10.62 -15.34
CA GLU A 4 -11.38 -9.18 -15.52
C GLU A 4 -10.52 -8.81 -16.74
N ASP A 5 -9.36 -9.46 -16.90
CA ASP A 5 -8.50 -9.29 -18.07
C ASP A 5 -9.26 -9.64 -19.36
N MET A 6 -10.03 -10.73 -19.36
CA MET A 6 -10.91 -11.10 -20.48
C MET A 6 -12.03 -10.07 -20.70
N ARG A 7 -12.65 -9.54 -19.63
CA ARG A 7 -13.65 -8.46 -19.72
C ARG A 7 -13.09 -7.19 -20.35
N GLN A 8 -11.81 -6.92 -20.13
CA GLN A 8 -11.08 -5.78 -20.71
C GLN A 8 -10.46 -6.08 -22.08
N GLY A 9 -10.68 -7.27 -22.65
CA GLY A 9 -10.23 -7.63 -23.99
C GLY A 9 -8.79 -8.12 -24.09
N CYS A 10 -8.14 -8.45 -22.97
CA CYS A 10 -6.82 -9.08 -22.98
C CYS A 10 -6.91 -10.55 -23.42
N ALA A 11 -5.99 -10.96 -24.31
CA ALA A 11 -5.92 -12.32 -24.84
C ALA A 11 -5.42 -13.36 -23.82
N SER A 12 -4.82 -12.91 -22.71
CA SER A 12 -4.31 -13.75 -21.63
C SER A 12 -4.27 -12.96 -20.32
N VAL A 13 -4.03 -13.66 -19.21
CA VAL A 13 -3.71 -13.00 -17.93
C VAL A 13 -2.45 -12.17 -18.13
N THR A 14 -2.53 -10.89 -17.79
CA THR A 14 -1.42 -9.93 -17.95
C THR A 14 -0.70 -9.64 -16.63
N ARG A 15 -1.37 -9.93 -15.52
CA ARG A 15 -0.93 -9.62 -14.16
C ARG A 15 -0.64 -10.91 -13.41
N LEU A 16 0.63 -11.11 -13.03
CA LEU A 16 1.08 -12.30 -12.30
C LEU A 16 1.67 -11.88 -10.96
N ALA A 17 1.21 -12.47 -9.87
CA ALA A 17 1.74 -12.21 -8.53
C ALA A 17 3.24 -12.51 -8.43
N ALA A 18 3.72 -13.54 -9.14
CA ALA A 18 5.15 -13.86 -9.25
C ALA A 18 5.97 -12.72 -9.86
N THR A 19 5.43 -12.02 -10.87
CA THR A 19 6.08 -10.86 -11.48
C THR A 19 6.15 -9.70 -10.49
N SER A 20 5.06 -9.39 -9.79
CA SER A 20 5.06 -8.34 -8.76
C SER A 20 6.07 -8.65 -7.65
N ALA A 21 6.14 -9.90 -7.17
CA ALA A 21 7.12 -10.32 -6.17
C ALA A 21 8.57 -10.15 -6.65
N ALA A 22 8.86 -10.53 -7.90
CA ALA A 22 10.20 -10.38 -8.48
C ALA A 22 10.62 -8.91 -8.63
N TYR A 23 9.71 -8.03 -9.07
CA TYR A 23 9.98 -6.59 -9.14
C TYR A 23 10.18 -5.98 -7.74
N SER A 24 9.38 -6.40 -6.75
CA SER A 24 9.57 -5.97 -5.37
C SER A 24 10.93 -6.39 -4.81
N GLU A 25 11.40 -7.62 -5.09
CA GLU A 25 12.73 -8.04 -4.67
C GLU A 25 13.83 -7.24 -5.38
N THR A 26 13.67 -6.99 -6.68
CA THR A 26 14.62 -6.14 -7.43
C THR A 26 14.68 -4.73 -6.84
N ALA A 27 13.54 -4.16 -6.42
CA ALA A 27 13.51 -2.86 -5.76
C ALA A 27 14.23 -2.89 -4.39
N ARG A 28 14.14 -4.00 -3.63
CA ARG A 28 14.91 -4.19 -2.40
C ARG A 28 16.41 -4.25 -2.66
N GLU A 29 16.83 -4.95 -3.72
CA GLU A 29 18.24 -5.00 -4.15
C GLU A 29 18.76 -3.60 -4.46
N VAL A 30 18.04 -2.84 -5.29
CA VAL A 30 18.41 -1.45 -5.62
C VAL A 30 18.53 -0.60 -4.37
N ALA A 31 17.60 -0.69 -3.42
CA ALA A 31 17.70 0.06 -2.16
C ALA A 31 18.91 -0.38 -1.32
N ARG A 32 19.24 -1.67 -1.24
CA ARG A 32 20.44 -2.18 -0.55
C ARG A 32 21.73 -1.63 -1.17
N GLU A 33 21.75 -1.40 -2.47
CA GLU A 33 22.90 -0.83 -3.19
C GLU A 33 22.99 0.71 -3.09
N ASN A 34 21.90 1.38 -2.71
CA ASN A 34 21.80 2.84 -2.65
C ASN A 34 21.43 3.30 -1.23
N PRO A 35 22.40 3.44 -0.31
CA PRO A 35 22.14 3.66 1.12
C PRO A 35 21.42 4.97 1.45
N ASP A 36 21.46 5.95 0.54
CA ASP A 36 20.76 7.25 0.69
C ASP A 36 19.28 7.19 0.26
N VAL A 37 18.82 6.04 -0.25
CA VAL A 37 17.43 5.83 -0.68
C VAL A 37 16.68 5.02 0.36
N VAL A 38 15.58 5.57 0.86
CA VAL A 38 14.66 4.86 1.76
C VAL A 38 13.73 3.97 0.94
N LEU A 39 13.72 2.67 1.24
CA LEU A 39 12.76 1.73 0.67
C LEU A 39 11.45 1.76 1.46
N ILE A 40 10.34 1.99 0.75
CA ILE A 40 8.99 1.71 1.26
C ILE A 40 8.54 0.37 0.67
N ASP A 41 8.67 -0.72 1.44
CA ASP A 41 8.32 -2.07 1.00
C ASP A 41 6.81 -2.34 1.11
N LEU A 42 6.04 -1.69 0.22
CA LEU A 42 4.59 -1.79 0.19
C LEU A 42 4.11 -3.22 -0.10
N TRP A 43 4.86 -3.98 -0.90
CA TRP A 43 4.48 -5.35 -1.23
C TRP A 43 4.46 -6.22 0.03
N THR A 44 5.52 -6.19 0.84
CA THR A 44 5.58 -6.96 2.10
C THR A 44 4.47 -6.53 3.04
N ALA A 45 4.29 -5.22 3.23
CA ALA A 45 3.29 -4.69 4.15
C ALA A 45 1.85 -5.07 3.76
N ILE A 46 1.51 -5.02 2.46
CA ILE A 46 0.18 -5.43 1.98
C ILE A 46 0.00 -6.95 2.14
N MET A 47 1.01 -7.76 1.84
CA MET A 47 0.93 -9.22 2.00
C MET A 47 0.78 -9.61 3.47
N GLU A 48 1.57 -9.03 4.38
CA GLU A 48 1.45 -9.25 5.83
C GLU A 48 0.09 -8.82 6.36
N LYS A 49 -0.39 -7.64 5.94
CA LYS A 49 -1.74 -7.18 6.30
C LYS A 49 -2.81 -8.14 5.78
N ALA A 50 -2.71 -8.59 4.52
CA ALA A 50 -3.65 -9.55 3.97
C ALA A 50 -3.67 -10.85 4.78
N ILE A 51 -2.51 -11.41 5.12
CA ILE A 51 -2.38 -12.60 5.96
C ILE A 51 -3.02 -12.37 7.34
N SER A 52 -2.77 -11.21 7.96
CA SER A 52 -3.34 -10.85 9.26
C SER A 52 -4.87 -10.76 9.26
N LEU A 53 -5.47 -10.33 8.15
CA LEU A 53 -6.91 -10.28 7.94
C LEU A 53 -7.51 -11.67 7.66
N THR A 54 -6.67 -12.70 7.46
CA THR A 54 -7.12 -14.05 7.18
C THR A 54 -6.45 -15.11 8.09
N PRO A 55 -6.66 -15.03 9.42
CA PRO A 55 -5.98 -15.90 10.38
C PRO A 55 -6.24 -17.39 10.10
N GLY A 56 -5.18 -18.18 10.09
CA GLY A 56 -5.27 -19.64 9.94
C GLY A 56 -5.47 -20.15 8.52
N THR A 57 -5.48 -19.27 7.51
CA THR A 57 -5.71 -19.65 6.10
C THR A 57 -4.48 -19.58 5.21
N HIS A 58 -3.36 -19.02 5.69
CA HIS A 58 -2.10 -18.99 4.96
C HIS A 58 -0.95 -19.43 5.88
N LYS A 59 -0.24 -20.49 5.50
CA LYS A 59 1.01 -20.92 6.14
C LYS A 59 2.21 -20.47 5.33
N LEU A 60 3.35 -20.29 5.99
CA LEU A 60 4.58 -19.77 5.37
C LEU A 60 5.08 -20.58 4.16
N GLU A 61 4.73 -21.87 4.06
CA GLU A 61 5.12 -22.75 2.96
C GLU A 61 4.05 -22.90 1.87
N GLU A 62 2.90 -22.24 2.01
CA GLU A 62 1.83 -22.28 1.02
C GLU A 62 2.08 -21.21 -0.07
N PRO A 63 1.56 -21.43 -1.31
CA PRO A 63 1.63 -20.41 -2.35
C PRO A 63 1.03 -19.08 -1.87
N TRP A 64 1.53 -17.96 -2.37
CA TRP A 64 1.06 -16.63 -1.96
C TRP A 64 -0.44 -16.44 -2.14
N LEU A 65 -1.06 -15.66 -1.25
CA LEU A 65 -2.45 -15.23 -1.42
C LEU A 65 -2.65 -14.57 -2.79
N GLY A 66 -3.80 -14.85 -3.41
CA GLY A 66 -4.16 -14.28 -4.71
C GLY A 66 -3.48 -14.94 -5.92
N THR A 67 -2.63 -15.96 -5.73
CA THR A 67 -2.16 -16.78 -6.85
C THR A 67 -3.21 -17.86 -7.21
N PRO A 68 -3.27 -18.29 -8.48
CA PRO A 68 -4.12 -19.41 -8.88
C PRO A 68 -3.83 -20.70 -8.09
N GLU A 69 -2.57 -20.94 -7.71
CA GLU A 69 -2.14 -22.14 -6.97
C GLU A 69 -2.63 -22.13 -5.52
N ASN A 70 -2.70 -20.96 -4.88
CA ASN A 70 -3.29 -20.83 -3.54
C ASN A 70 -4.82 -20.99 -3.61
N GLY A 71 -5.46 -20.41 -4.63
CA GLY A 71 -6.91 -20.45 -4.82
C GLY A 71 -7.71 -19.58 -3.85
N ASN A 72 -7.07 -18.93 -2.88
CA ASN A 72 -7.67 -18.00 -1.94
C ASN A 72 -6.99 -16.62 -2.00
N GLN A 73 -7.79 -15.56 -2.05
CA GLN A 73 -7.30 -14.18 -2.02
C GLN A 73 -7.09 -13.67 -0.59
N GLY A 74 -7.77 -14.29 0.38
CA GLY A 74 -7.77 -13.86 1.78
C GLY A 74 -8.05 -12.37 1.92
N GLY A 75 -7.28 -11.69 2.77
CA GLY A 75 -7.38 -10.25 2.98
C GLY A 75 -7.10 -9.39 1.74
N LEU A 76 -6.52 -9.94 0.65
CA LEU A 76 -6.29 -9.16 -0.57
C LEU A 76 -7.60 -8.72 -1.23
N GLU A 77 -8.70 -9.45 -1.06
CA GLU A 77 -10.01 -9.03 -1.59
C GLU A 77 -10.46 -7.68 -0.99
N ALA A 78 -10.16 -7.45 0.30
CA ALA A 78 -10.49 -6.18 0.97
C ALA A 78 -9.48 -5.06 0.69
N LEU A 79 -8.20 -5.42 0.56
CA LEU A 79 -7.11 -4.46 0.34
C LEU A 79 -7.02 -4.01 -1.13
N LEU A 80 -7.30 -4.92 -2.07
CA LEU A 80 -7.21 -4.73 -3.52
C LEU A 80 -8.53 -5.18 -4.19
N PRO A 81 -9.64 -4.42 -4.04
CA PRO A 81 -10.98 -4.87 -4.42
C PRO A 81 -11.17 -5.15 -5.91
N ASP A 82 -10.37 -4.53 -6.78
CA ASP A 82 -10.34 -4.82 -8.23
C ASP A 82 -9.11 -5.68 -8.63
N GLY A 83 -8.35 -6.16 -7.65
CA GLY A 83 -7.13 -6.93 -7.81
C GLY A 83 -5.89 -6.12 -8.16
N LEU A 84 -5.95 -4.78 -8.16
CA LEU A 84 -4.80 -3.92 -8.46
C LEU A 84 -4.74 -2.64 -7.62
N HIS A 85 -5.83 -1.88 -7.56
CA HIS A 85 -5.86 -0.60 -6.86
C HIS A 85 -6.14 -0.78 -5.37
N MET A 86 -5.47 0.03 -4.57
CA MET A 86 -5.61 0.03 -3.12
C MET A 86 -6.96 0.57 -2.68
N SER A 87 -7.61 -0.15 -1.77
CA SER A 87 -8.72 0.39 -0.97
C SER A 87 -8.22 1.44 0.04
N GLY A 88 -9.15 2.10 0.73
CA GLY A 88 -8.80 3.03 1.79
C GLY A 88 -7.99 2.39 2.91
N GLU A 89 -8.23 1.11 3.23
CA GLU A 89 -7.46 0.38 4.24
C GLU A 89 -6.02 0.11 3.76
N ALA A 90 -5.85 -0.27 2.49
CA ALA A 90 -4.52 -0.45 1.91
C ALA A 90 -3.74 0.88 1.80
N TYR A 91 -4.41 1.99 1.45
CA TYR A 91 -3.80 3.32 1.48
C TYR A 91 -3.37 3.74 2.89
N LYS A 92 -4.12 3.35 3.93
CA LYS A 92 -3.71 3.59 5.31
C LYS A 92 -2.42 2.84 5.65
N VAL A 93 -2.29 1.58 5.26
CA VAL A 93 -1.02 0.82 5.42
C VAL A 93 0.13 1.54 4.73
N PHE A 94 -0.06 1.99 3.49
CA PHE A 94 0.97 2.73 2.77
C PHE A 94 1.34 4.05 3.47
N TYR A 95 0.34 4.81 3.92
CA TYR A 95 0.56 6.06 4.66
C TYR A 95 1.34 5.83 5.96
N GLU A 96 1.00 4.80 6.74
CA GLU A 96 1.68 4.48 7.99
C GLU A 96 3.14 4.08 7.77
N LEU A 97 3.49 3.43 6.66
CA LEU A 97 4.88 3.19 6.28
C LEU A 97 5.59 4.50 5.93
N LEU A 98 4.98 5.32 5.08
CA LEU A 98 5.59 6.55 4.58
C LEU A 98 5.81 7.57 5.71
N ALA A 99 4.83 7.74 6.59
CA ALA A 99 4.84 8.73 7.66
C ALA A 99 6.02 8.58 8.64
N GLN A 100 6.62 7.38 8.73
CA GLN A 100 7.81 7.13 9.55
C GLN A 100 9.09 7.77 8.97
N HIS A 101 9.04 8.22 7.71
CA HIS A 101 10.19 8.69 6.95
C HIS A 101 10.04 10.14 6.47
N ILE A 102 8.93 10.79 6.78
CA ILE A 102 8.68 12.18 6.44
C ILE A 102 8.34 12.96 7.69
N ASP A 103 8.98 14.11 7.87
CA ASP A 103 8.60 15.06 8.90
C ASP A 103 7.30 15.73 8.48
N LEU A 104 6.18 15.22 8.98
CA LEU A 104 4.89 15.88 8.83
C LEU A 104 4.77 16.96 9.89
N PRO A 105 4.45 18.20 9.51
CA PRO A 105 4.18 19.26 10.47
C PRO A 105 2.88 18.94 11.21
N ASP A 106 2.97 18.46 12.46
CA ASP A 106 1.79 18.15 13.29
C ASP A 106 0.89 19.39 13.51
N ASP A 107 1.48 20.59 13.58
CA ASP A 107 0.78 21.88 13.65
C ASP A 107 1.60 23.04 13.06
N ASP A 108 2.61 22.73 12.24
CA ASP A 108 3.41 23.76 11.60
C ASP A 108 2.66 24.32 10.37
N ARG A 109 2.09 25.51 10.58
CA ARG A 109 1.34 26.29 9.60
C ARG A 109 2.21 27.33 8.89
N THR A 110 3.54 27.29 9.05
CA THR A 110 4.45 28.28 8.46
C THR A 110 4.40 28.33 6.93
N GLY A 111 3.95 27.24 6.28
CA GLY A 111 3.72 27.17 4.84
C GLY A 111 2.30 27.52 4.37
N PHE A 112 1.38 27.88 5.26
CA PHE A 112 -0.02 28.15 4.88
C PHE A 112 -0.12 29.50 4.16
N VAL A 113 -0.82 29.52 3.02
CA VAL A 113 -1.04 30.75 2.22
C VAL A 113 -1.83 31.80 3.00
N PHE A 114 -2.76 31.35 3.85
CA PHE A 114 -3.60 32.20 4.66
C PHE A 114 -3.30 32.00 6.15
N PRO A 115 -3.32 33.08 6.95
CA PRO A 115 -3.11 32.99 8.37
C PRO A 115 -4.25 32.22 9.05
N ASP A 116 -3.97 31.72 10.25
CA ASP A 116 -4.98 31.07 11.06
C ASP A 116 -6.20 31.98 11.32
N TRP A 117 -7.39 31.41 11.41
CA TRP A 117 -8.61 32.19 11.58
C TRP A 117 -8.67 32.96 12.91
N HIS A 118 -7.99 32.50 13.96
CA HIS A 118 -7.85 33.27 15.21
C HIS A 118 -7.02 34.54 15.04
N VAL A 119 -6.11 34.56 14.05
CA VAL A 119 -5.32 35.75 13.68
C VAL A 119 -6.19 36.74 12.91
N LEU A 120 -7.06 36.24 12.01
CA LEU A 120 -7.97 37.09 11.22
C LEU A 120 -9.13 37.66 12.04
N ASN A 121 -9.56 36.95 13.09
CA ASN A 121 -10.69 37.35 13.93
C ASN A 121 -10.38 37.22 15.43
N PRO A 122 -9.53 38.10 15.98
CA PRO A 122 -9.16 38.03 17.39
C PRO A 122 -10.38 38.27 18.27
N VAL A 123 -10.62 37.37 19.24
CA VAL A 123 -11.64 37.56 20.26
C VAL A 123 -11.29 38.81 21.06
N LYS A 124 -12.22 39.78 21.11
CA LYS A 124 -12.02 41.00 21.91
C LYS A 124 -11.87 40.60 23.38
N SER A 125 -10.73 40.91 23.98
CA SER A 125 -10.55 40.80 25.42
C SER A 125 -11.44 41.85 26.11
N ASN A 126 -12.27 41.42 27.06
CA ASN A 126 -13.04 42.31 27.95
C ASN A 126 -12.15 42.93 29.02
#